data_AF-A0A097PLI2-F1
#
_entry.id   AF-A0A097PLI2-F1
#
_cell.length_a   1.000
_cell.length_b   1.000
_cell.length_c   1.000
_cell.angle_alpha   90.00
_cell.angle_beta   90.00
_cell.angle_gamma   90.00
#
_symmetry.space_group_name_H-M   'P 1'
#
loop_
_entity.id
_entity.type
_entity.pdbx_description
1 polymer ?
#
loop_
_entity_poly.entity_id
_entity_poly.type
_entity_poly.pdbx_seq_one_letter_code
_entity_poly.pdbx_strand_id
1 'polypeptide(L)'
;GSIQIWNIKPGWGSRPDMHVEKGHEDDITGLKFSSDGQILLSRSTDGTLKQLIFTGTSVEREGTSGGLLCFYDRKKLELVSRVGISPTCSVVQCYWHGKLNQV
;
A
#
# COMPACT_ATOMS: atom_id res chain seq x y z
N GLY A 1 -1.53 -3.96 -16.18
CA GLY A 1 -1.63 -4.82 -14.98
C GLY A 1 -2.07 -4.04 -13.74
N SER A 2 -2.72 -4.72 -12.79
CA SER A 2 -3.23 -4.12 -11.54
C SER A 2 -2.32 -4.39 -10.34
N ILE A 3 -2.32 -3.51 -9.35
CA ILE A 3 -1.62 -3.72 -8.06
C ILE A 3 -2.66 -3.92 -6.96
N GLN A 4 -2.46 -4.93 -6.11
CA GLN A 4 -3.31 -5.21 -4.96
C GLN A 4 -2.49 -5.20 -3.67
N ILE A 5 -3.06 -4.64 -2.60
CA ILE A 5 -2.43 -4.62 -1.28
C ILE A 5 -3.38 -5.27 -0.28
N TRP A 6 -2.81 -6.17 0.51
CA TRP A 6 -3.53 -6.97 1.48
C TRP A 6 -2.89 -6.82 2.87
N ASN A 7 -3.72 -6.60 3.88
CA ASN A 7 -3.32 -6.57 5.27
C ASN A 7 -3.60 -7.93 5.92
N ILE A 8 -2.58 -8.57 6.50
CA ILE A 8 -2.68 -9.91 7.10
C ILE A 8 -3.38 -9.83 8.47
N LYS A 9 -4.64 -10.22 8.52
CA LYS A 9 -5.51 -10.15 9.71
C LYS A 9 -6.28 -11.47 9.88
N PRO A 10 -6.65 -11.88 11.11
CA PRO A 10 -7.53 -13.04 11.29
C PRO A 10 -8.84 -12.86 10.52
N GLY A 11 -9.30 -13.89 9.81
CA GLY A 11 -10.55 -13.84 9.04
C GLY A 11 -10.43 -13.17 7.65
N TRP A 12 -9.36 -13.44 6.92
CA TRP A 12 -9.17 -12.92 5.55
C TRP A 12 -10.38 -13.14 4.65
N GLY A 13 -10.92 -12.03 4.15
CA GLY A 13 -11.94 -12.04 3.11
C GLY A 13 -11.33 -12.15 1.71
N SER A 14 -12.17 -12.38 0.71
CA SER A 14 -11.75 -12.53 -0.70
C SER A 14 -11.42 -11.21 -1.42
N ARG A 15 -11.24 -10.09 -0.68
CA ARG A 15 -11.03 -8.76 -1.28
C ARG A 15 -9.79 -8.07 -0.72
N PRO A 16 -8.98 -7.42 -1.57
CA PRO A 16 -7.83 -6.66 -1.13
C PRO A 16 -8.28 -5.40 -0.37
N ASP A 17 -7.45 -4.93 0.56
CA ASP A 17 -7.69 -3.66 1.25
C ASP A 17 -7.49 -2.46 0.31
N MET A 18 -6.64 -2.60 -0.72
CA MET A 18 -6.47 -1.62 -1.79
C MET A 18 -6.33 -2.30 -3.15
N HIS A 19 -7.03 -1.79 -4.15
CA HIS A 19 -6.94 -2.23 -5.53
C HIS A 19 -6.65 -1.05 -6.47
N VAL A 20 -5.47 -1.07 -7.08
CA VAL A 20 -5.09 -0.14 -8.14
C VAL A 20 -5.28 -0.86 -9.47
N GLU A 21 -6.50 -0.79 -10.01
CA GLU A 21 -6.91 -1.51 -11.21
C GLU A 21 -6.00 -1.21 -12.41
N LYS A 22 -5.70 0.08 -12.64
CA LYS A 22 -4.83 0.56 -13.73
C LYS A 22 -3.45 0.96 -13.21
N GLY A 23 -2.82 0.06 -12.46
CA GLY A 23 -1.46 0.26 -11.97
C GLY A 23 -0.48 0.50 -13.13
N HIS A 24 -0.59 -0.30 -14.19
CA HIS A 24 0.23 -0.23 -15.41
C HIS A 24 -0.62 -0.53 -16.64
N GLU A 25 -0.20 -0.03 -17.81
CA GLU A 25 -0.92 -0.29 -19.08
C GLU A 25 -0.68 -1.71 -19.59
N ASP A 26 0.43 -2.33 -19.17
CA ASP A 26 0.83 -3.69 -19.54
C ASP A 26 1.23 -4.52 -18.31
N ASP A 27 1.74 -5.73 -18.51
CA ASP A 27 2.08 -6.69 -17.48
C ASP A 27 3.13 -6.17 -16.49
N ILE A 28 2.82 -6.31 -15.20
CA ILE A 28 3.74 -5.97 -14.12
C ILE A 28 4.76 -7.10 -14.00
N THR A 29 6.02 -6.78 -14.24
CA THR A 29 7.15 -7.74 -14.23
C THR A 29 7.90 -7.77 -12.91
N GLY A 30 7.55 -6.89 -11.97
CA GLY A 30 8.16 -6.89 -10.65
C GLY A 30 7.55 -5.88 -9.70
N LEU A 31 7.52 -6.27 -8.42
CA LEU A 31 7.15 -5.44 -7.28
C LEU A 31 8.25 -5.55 -6.21
N LYS A 32 8.65 -4.40 -5.65
CA LYS A 32 9.62 -4.34 -4.55
C LYS A 32 9.29 -3.21 -3.59
N PHE A 33 9.43 -3.48 -2.30
CA PHE A 33 9.48 -2.42 -1.30
C PHE A 33 10.91 -1.92 -1.13
N SER A 34 11.06 -0.63 -0.84
CA SER A 34 12.31 -0.06 -0.36
C SER A 34 12.69 -0.67 1.00
N SER A 35 13.98 -0.71 1.30
CA SER A 35 14.49 -1.28 2.55
C SER A 35 14.06 -0.50 3.80
N ASP A 36 13.78 0.78 3.65
CA ASP A 36 13.19 1.63 4.70
C ASP A 36 11.68 1.39 4.90
N GLY A 37 11.06 0.61 4.01
CA GLY A 37 9.64 0.29 4.06
C GLY A 37 8.75 1.52 3.90
N GLN A 38 9.10 2.49 3.05
CA GLN A 38 8.25 3.67 2.77
C GLN A 38 7.78 3.75 1.31
N ILE A 39 8.40 2.99 0.40
CA ILE A 39 8.15 3.07 -1.03
C ILE A 39 7.82 1.68 -1.58
N LEU A 40 6.78 1.60 -2.39
CA LEU A 40 6.51 0.47 -3.29
C LEU A 40 6.92 0.85 -4.71
N LEU A 41 7.84 0.07 -5.28
CA LEU A 41 8.27 0.13 -6.67
C LEU A 41 7.57 -0.95 -7.50
N SER A 42 7.01 -0.57 -8.64
CA SER A 42 6.47 -1.49 -9.64
C SER A 42 7.11 -1.26 -11.00
N ARG A 43 7.44 -2.35 -11.71
CA ARG A 43 7.98 -2.34 -13.07
C ARG A 43 7.03 -3.07 -14.01
N SER A 44 6.90 -2.58 -15.23
CA SER A 44 6.03 -3.18 -16.25
C SER A 44 6.71 -3.30 -17.61
N THR A 45 6.18 -4.17 -18.47
CA THR A 45 6.53 -4.24 -19.90
C THR A 45 6.07 -3.01 -20.68
N ASP A 46 5.22 -2.15 -20.10
CA ASP A 46 4.84 -0.83 -20.66
C ASP A 46 6.01 0.18 -20.72
N GLY A 47 7.21 -0.23 -20.30
CA GLY A 47 8.42 0.58 -20.30
C GLY A 47 8.52 1.54 -19.11
N THR A 48 7.60 1.47 -18.15
CA THR A 48 7.56 2.39 -17.01
C THR A 48 7.90 1.72 -15.68
N LEU A 49 8.42 2.56 -14.78
CA LEU A 49 8.56 2.29 -13.35
C LEU A 49 7.66 3.25 -12.58
N LYS A 50 6.79 2.73 -11.73
CA LYS A 50 5.90 3.53 -10.88
C LYS A 50 6.23 3.34 -9.40
N GLN A 51 5.89 4.36 -8.61
CA GLN A 51 6.25 4.45 -7.21
C GLN A 51 5.07 4.95 -6.39
N LEU A 52 4.74 4.22 -5.34
CA LEU A 52 3.81 4.68 -4.31
C LEU A 52 4.60 4.93 -3.02
N ILE A 53 4.37 6.09 -2.39
CA ILE A 53 4.82 6.37 -1.04
C ILE A 53 3.69 5.97 -0.09
N PHE A 54 4.03 5.46 1.09
CA PHE A 54 3.02 5.23 2.11
C PHE A 54 3.48 5.69 3.50
N THR A 55 2.50 6.06 4.32
CA THR A 55 2.72 6.54 5.69
C THR A 55 1.56 6.17 6.59
N GLY A 56 1.85 5.97 7.87
CA GLY A 56 0.83 5.73 8.89
C GLY A 56 0.29 7.03 9.49
N THR A 57 -0.94 6.99 9.99
CA THR A 57 -1.53 8.11 10.74
C THR A 57 -1.52 7.85 12.24
N SER A 58 -1.38 8.92 13.01
CA SER A 58 -1.67 8.93 14.43
C SER A 58 -3.17 8.92 14.68
N VAL A 59 -3.61 8.26 15.74
CA VAL A 59 -4.98 8.37 16.24
C VAL A 59 -5.17 9.76 16.85
N GLU A 60 -6.23 10.44 16.44
CA GLU A 60 -6.64 11.71 17.02
C GLU A 60 -7.50 11.45 18.26
N ARG A 61 -7.31 12.25 19.33
CA ARG A 61 -7.99 12.05 20.62
C ARG A 61 -9.52 12.04 20.52
N GLU A 62 -10.07 12.81 19.59
CA GLU A 62 -11.51 12.93 19.35
C GLU A 62 -11.90 12.43 17.95
N GLY A 63 -10.97 11.80 17.22
CA GLY A 63 -11.20 11.29 15.88
C GLY A 63 -11.77 9.88 15.87
N THR A 64 -12.62 9.58 14.90
CA THR A 64 -13.23 8.25 14.72
C THR A 64 -12.49 7.35 13.73
N SER A 65 -11.49 7.90 13.03
CA SER A 65 -10.79 7.23 11.92
C SER A 65 -9.82 6.13 12.36
N GLY A 66 -9.33 6.18 13.60
CA GLY A 66 -8.27 5.28 14.07
C GLY A 66 -6.93 5.49 13.36
N GLY A 67 -6.07 4.48 13.41
CA GLY A 67 -4.81 4.42 12.68
C GLY A 67 -5.02 3.90 11.26
N LEU A 68 -4.59 4.70 10.30
CA LEU A 68 -4.68 4.43 8.87
C LEU A 68 -3.29 4.25 8.26
N LEU A 69 -3.21 3.46 7.21
CA LEU A 69 -2.10 3.46 6.27
C LEU A 69 -2.54 4.21 5.00
N CYS A 70 -1.83 5.28 4.67
CA CYS A 70 -2.14 6.14 3.52
C CYS A 70 -1.13 5.88 2.40
N PHE A 71 -1.61 5.77 1.17
CA PHE A 71 -0.80 5.59 -0.03
C PHE A 71 -0.90 6.82 -0.92
N TYR A 72 0.23 7.28 -1.44
CA TYR A 72 0.37 8.47 -2.26
C TYR A 72 1.09 8.14 -3.56
N ASP A 73 0.67 8.76 -4.66
CA ASP A 73 1.45 8.77 -5.89
C ASP A 73 2.70 9.61 -5.67
N ARG A 74 3.88 9.06 -5.94
CA ARG A 74 5.13 9.77 -5.67
C ARG A 74 5.34 10.99 -6.57
N LYS A 75 4.86 10.95 -7.82
CA LYS A 75 5.11 12.02 -8.78
C LYS A 75 4.23 13.24 -8.50
N LYS A 76 2.97 13.00 -8.16
CA LYS A 76 1.97 14.05 -7.92
C LYS A 76 1.81 14.41 -6.44
N LEU A 77 2.26 13.54 -5.53
CA LEU A 77 2.01 13.63 -4.08
C LEU A 77 0.52 13.66 -3.73
N GLU A 78 -0.29 13.01 -4.57
CA GLU A 78 -1.73 12.90 -4.37
C GLU A 78 -2.06 11.62 -3.61
N LEU A 79 -3.02 11.69 -2.69
CA LEU A 79 -3.52 10.53 -1.96
C LEU A 79 -4.24 9.59 -2.92
N VAL A 80 -3.76 8.35 -3.00
CA VAL A 80 -4.34 7.28 -3.82
C VAL A 80 -5.33 6.45 -3.00
N SER A 81 -5.01 6.12 -1.75
CA SER A 81 -5.87 5.30 -0.91
C SER A 81 -5.56 5.43 0.58
N ARG A 82 -6.52 5.02 1.41
CA ARG A 82 -6.39 4.86 2.87
C ARG A 82 -6.87 3.46 3.24
N VAL A 83 -6.08 2.76 4.03
CA VAL A 83 -6.42 1.45 4.58
C VAL A 83 -6.53 1.58 6.09
N GLY A 84 -7.68 1.20 6.65
CA GLY A 84 -7.89 1.15 8.10
C GLY A 84 -7.12 -0.01 8.71
N ILE A 85 -6.21 0.27 9.64
CA ILE A 85 -5.37 -0.74 10.30
C ILE A 85 -5.86 -1.04 11.71
N SER A 86 -6.17 -0.01 12.50
CA SER A 86 -6.67 -0.17 13.86
C SER A 86 -7.65 0.94 14.21
N PRO A 87 -8.79 0.66 14.88
CA PRO A 87 -9.71 1.70 15.33
C PRO A 87 -9.16 2.51 16.51
N THR A 88 -8.17 1.98 17.25
CA THR A 88 -7.73 2.54 18.54
C THR A 88 -6.23 2.83 18.62
N CYS A 89 -5.43 2.37 17.65
CA CYS A 89 -3.98 2.48 17.70
C CYS A 89 -3.43 3.23 16.48
N SER A 90 -2.42 4.06 16.70
CA SER A 90 -1.68 4.72 15.62
C SER A 90 -0.92 3.72 14.76
N VAL A 91 -0.73 4.04 13.48
CA VAL A 91 0.18 3.30 12.60
C VAL A 91 1.51 4.03 12.58
N VAL A 92 2.52 3.45 13.20
CA VAL A 92 3.86 4.07 13.31
C VAL A 92 4.80 3.57 12.22
N GLN A 93 4.70 2.29 11.89
CA GLN A 93 5.53 1.65 10.88
C GLN A 93 4.81 0.44 10.31
N CYS A 94 5.13 0.11 9.06
CA CYS A 94 4.76 -1.16 8.45
C CYS A 94 6.00 -1.85 7.90
N TYR A 95 6.01 -3.17 8.02
CA TYR A 95 7.07 -4.02 7.54
C TYR A 95 6.53 -5.01 6.53
N TRP A 96 7.34 -5.31 5.53
CA TRP A 96 7.03 -6.34 4.55
C TRP A 96 7.63 -7.67 4.96
N HIS A 97 6.81 -8.71 4.83
CA HIS A 97 7.28 -10.07 5.08
C HIS A 97 7.94 -10.62 3.82
N GLY A 98 9.27 -10.72 3.80
CA GLY A 98 10.05 -11.04 2.58
C GLY A 98 9.75 -12.39 1.91
N LYS A 99 9.09 -13.33 2.61
CA LYS A 99 8.63 -14.62 2.03
C LYS A 99 7.21 -14.56 1.45
N LEU A 100 6.46 -13.51 1.77
CA LEU A 100 5.14 -13.25 1.21
C LEU A 100 5.32 -12.32 0.02
N ASN A 101 5.82 -12.87 -1.09
CA ASN A 101 5.87 -12.16 -2.37
C ASN A 101 4.96 -12.90 -3.34
N GLN A 102 3.79 -12.32 -3.58
CA GLN A 102 2.88 -12.68 -4.66
C GLN A 102 3.38 -12.00 -5.95
N VAL A 103 3.50 -12.78 -7.01
CA VAL A 103 3.66 -12.29 -8.39
C VAL A 103 2.29 -11.81 -8.86
#